data_AF-A0A8I1WKZ0-F1
#
_entry.id   AF-A0A8I1WKZ0-F1
#
_cell.length_a   1.000
_cell.length_b   1.000
_cell.length_c   1.000
_cell.angle_alpha   90.00
_cell.angle_beta   90.00
_cell.angle_gamma   90.00
#
_symmetry.space_group_name_H-M   'P 1'
#
loop_
_entity.id
_entity.type
_entity.pdbx_description
1 polymer ?
#
loop_
_entity_poly.entity_id
_entity_poly.type
_entity_poly.pdbx_seq_one_letter_code
_entity_poly.pdbx_strand_id
1 'polypeptide(L)'
;ISGTNAHVVLQSYASKGNIKKRVHGKTELPFYLIALSAKTPAALWKKIYDLTDVLEKNRKIGAEELAEISYTMMDGRHHFDHRFAMVIKDREDAVHVLRHADENEKLPNLFTGSLPKDFKAQSAISKFVEDLIEECRAEQGNPTKYRENLFALAEFYTRGYTLSCKSLFADMIPNKVNLPHYPFAKEKYWVPSEIKQSIGKNFIQDSF
;
A
#
# COMPACT_ATOMS: atom_id res chain seq x y z
N ILE A 1 -6.89 -41.39 17.46
CA ILE A 1 -7.57 -40.52 16.47
C ILE A 1 -9.01 -40.33 16.95
N SER A 2 -9.45 -39.10 17.27
CA SER A 2 -10.64 -38.83 18.11
C SER A 2 -11.96 -38.55 17.35
N GLY A 3 -12.15 -39.08 16.13
CA GLY A 3 -13.46 -39.02 15.45
C GLY A 3 -13.99 -37.61 15.11
N THR A 4 -13.12 -36.64 14.83
CA THR A 4 -13.55 -35.29 14.44
C THR A 4 -13.95 -35.25 12.96
N ASN A 5 -15.25 -35.13 12.69
CA ASN A 5 -15.78 -34.90 11.34
C ASN A 5 -16.18 -33.42 11.17
N ALA A 6 -15.83 -32.84 10.02
CA ALA A 6 -16.26 -31.50 9.63
C ALA A 6 -16.85 -31.54 8.22
N HIS A 7 -17.95 -30.81 8.00
CA HIS A 7 -18.56 -30.64 6.69
C HIS A 7 -18.90 -29.15 6.48
N VAL A 8 -18.54 -28.60 5.33
CA VAL A 8 -18.78 -27.19 4.99
C VAL A 8 -19.49 -27.15 3.65
N VAL A 9 -20.62 -26.41 3.60
CA VAL A 9 -21.33 -26.08 2.35
C VAL A 9 -21.11 -24.61 2.08
N LEU A 10 -20.54 -24.30 0.91
CA LEU A 10 -20.28 -22.94 0.44
C LEU A 10 -21.21 -22.64 -0.74
N GLN A 11 -21.81 -21.45 -0.73
CA GLN A 11 -22.54 -20.91 -1.87
C GLN A 11 -21.75 -19.72 -2.43
N SER A 12 -21.77 -19.56 -3.76
CA SER A 12 -21.20 -18.39 -4.41
C SER A 12 -21.86 -17.12 -3.89
N TYR A 13 -21.06 -16.12 -3.54
CA TYR A 13 -21.58 -14.79 -3.25
C TYR A 13 -22.15 -14.20 -4.55
N ALA A 14 -23.46 -14.26 -4.70
CA ALA A 14 -24.15 -13.44 -5.68
C ALA A 14 -24.02 -12.00 -5.17
N SER A 15 -23.10 -11.24 -5.76
CA SER A 15 -23.11 -9.78 -5.59
C SER A 15 -24.48 -9.32 -6.05
N LYS A 16 -25.41 -9.14 -5.11
CA LYS A 16 -26.71 -8.50 -5.35
C LYS A 16 -26.32 -7.18 -5.96
N GLY A 17 -26.55 -7.07 -7.27
CA GLY A 17 -25.80 -6.21 -8.18
C GLY A 17 -25.38 -4.96 -7.44
N ASN A 18 -24.05 -4.82 -7.22
CA ASN A 18 -23.44 -3.77 -6.42
C ASN A 18 -24.41 -2.60 -6.40
N ILE A 19 -25.04 -2.34 -5.25
CA ILE A 19 -25.37 -0.96 -4.93
C ILE A 19 -23.98 -0.33 -4.81
N LYS A 20 -23.35 -0.10 -5.97
CA LYS A 20 -22.45 1.00 -6.20
C LYS A 20 -23.27 2.10 -5.55
N LYS A 21 -22.86 2.59 -4.38
CA LYS A 21 -23.19 3.97 -4.08
C LYS A 21 -22.52 4.72 -5.22
N ARG A 22 -23.23 4.80 -6.37
CA ARG A 22 -22.93 5.69 -7.46
C ARG A 22 -23.17 7.02 -6.80
N VAL A 23 -22.13 7.52 -6.16
CA VAL A 23 -22.15 8.87 -5.65
C VAL A 23 -22.37 9.71 -6.89
N HIS A 24 -23.56 10.31 -6.93
CA HIS A 24 -23.98 11.17 -8.00
C HIS A 24 -22.98 12.32 -8.08
N GLY A 25 -22.34 12.48 -9.24
CA GLY A 25 -21.55 13.66 -9.58
C GLY A 25 -20.05 13.40 -9.65
N LYS A 26 -19.55 13.14 -10.86
CA LYS A 26 -18.14 12.93 -11.27
C LYS A 26 -17.47 11.66 -10.73
N THR A 27 -17.73 10.53 -11.40
CA THR A 27 -17.07 9.22 -11.16
C THR A 27 -15.61 9.16 -11.61
N GLU A 28 -15.14 10.13 -12.39
CA GLU A 28 -13.77 10.15 -12.93
C GLU A 28 -13.02 11.34 -12.34
N LEU A 29 -12.03 11.03 -11.50
CA LEU A 29 -11.07 12.03 -11.03
C LEU A 29 -10.01 12.21 -12.12
N PRO A 30 -9.47 13.43 -12.31
CA PRO A 30 -8.47 13.66 -13.34
C PRO A 30 -7.13 12.96 -13.04
N PHE A 31 -6.86 12.65 -11.76
CA PHE A 31 -5.64 11.98 -11.31
C PHE A 31 -5.92 11.10 -10.09
N TYR A 32 -5.04 10.13 -9.84
CA TYR A 32 -5.11 9.17 -8.74
C TYR A 32 -3.74 9.04 -8.07
N LEU A 33 -3.73 9.01 -6.73
CA LEU A 33 -2.52 8.79 -5.94
C LEU A 33 -2.38 7.31 -5.59
N ILE A 34 -1.30 6.68 -6.03
CA ILE A 34 -0.95 5.30 -5.66
C ILE A 34 0.18 5.34 -4.64
N ALA A 35 -0.01 4.69 -3.49
CA ALA A 35 0.93 4.70 -2.38
C ALA A 35 1.37 3.27 -2.03
N LEU A 36 2.66 2.98 -2.14
CA LEU A 36 3.26 1.70 -1.79
C LEU A 36 4.31 1.88 -0.69
N SER A 37 4.42 0.87 0.17
CA SER A 37 5.49 0.82 1.15
C SER A 37 5.89 -0.61 1.51
N ALA A 38 7.11 -0.79 1.99
CA ALA A 38 7.62 -2.05 2.51
C ALA A 38 8.68 -1.86 3.61
N LYS A 39 8.97 -2.93 4.37
CA LYS A 39 10.00 -2.93 5.41
C LYS A 39 11.42 -2.98 4.87
N THR A 40 11.59 -3.37 3.61
CA THR A 40 12.90 -3.44 2.95
C THR A 40 12.81 -2.92 1.52
N PRO A 41 13.91 -2.42 0.93
CA PRO A 41 13.92 -1.97 -0.47
C PRO A 41 13.53 -3.09 -1.44
N ALA A 42 14.04 -4.31 -1.23
CA ALA A 42 13.74 -5.46 -2.08
C ALA A 42 12.24 -5.83 -2.06
N ALA A 43 11.59 -5.77 -0.90
CA ALA A 43 10.15 -6.02 -0.80
C ALA A 43 9.34 -4.91 -1.45
N LEU A 44 9.81 -3.65 -1.41
CA LEU A 44 9.17 -2.53 -2.10
C LEU A 44 9.20 -2.74 -3.61
N TRP A 45 10.37 -3.07 -4.16
CA TRP A 45 10.52 -3.38 -5.59
C TRP A 45 9.65 -4.55 -6.02
N LYS A 46 9.59 -5.61 -5.21
CA LYS A 46 8.69 -6.74 -5.51
C LYS A 46 7.22 -6.30 -5.60
N LYS A 47 6.76 -5.40 -4.71
CA LYS A 47 5.40 -4.84 -4.76
C LYS A 47 5.17 -4.00 -6.01
N ILE A 48 6.16 -3.21 -6.44
CA ILE A 48 6.10 -2.43 -7.68
C ILE A 48 5.92 -3.37 -8.87
N TYR A 49 6.74 -4.43 -8.96
CA TYR A 49 6.61 -5.43 -10.02
C TYR A 49 5.27 -6.18 -9.99
N ASP A 50 4.79 -6.58 -8.81
CA ASP A 50 3.49 -7.25 -8.67
C ASP A 50 2.32 -6.36 -9.09
N LEU A 51 2.37 -5.06 -8.76
CA LEU A 51 1.36 -4.11 -9.19
C LEU A 51 1.42 -3.89 -10.71
N THR A 52 2.63 -3.77 -11.28
CA THR A 52 2.83 -3.64 -12.73
C THR A 52 2.18 -4.80 -13.48
N ASP A 53 2.45 -6.03 -13.05
CA ASP A 53 1.90 -7.25 -13.64
C ASP A 53 0.36 -7.29 -13.60
N VAL A 54 -0.24 -6.86 -12.48
CA VAL A 54 -1.70 -6.76 -12.33
C VAL A 54 -2.31 -5.75 -13.31
N LEU A 55 -1.71 -4.55 -13.40
CA LEU A 55 -2.20 -3.49 -14.29
C LEU A 55 -2.03 -3.84 -15.77
N GLU A 56 -0.97 -4.55 -16.12
CA GLU A 56 -0.72 -5.01 -17.50
C GLU A 56 -1.69 -6.11 -17.93
N LYS A 57 -1.92 -7.10 -17.07
CA LYS A 57 -2.82 -8.22 -17.36
C LYS A 57 -4.28 -7.81 -17.42
N ASN A 58 -4.68 -6.79 -16.66
CA ASN A 58 -6.07 -6.35 -16.60
C ASN A 58 -6.31 -5.03 -17.34
N ARG A 59 -6.54 -5.14 -18.66
CA ARG A 59 -6.83 -3.98 -19.54
C ARG A 59 -8.20 -3.33 -19.30
N LYS A 60 -9.04 -3.90 -18.43
CA LYS A 60 -10.38 -3.35 -18.12
C LYS A 60 -10.39 -2.39 -16.93
N ILE A 61 -9.24 -2.18 -16.28
CA ILE A 61 -9.11 -1.22 -15.19
C ILE A 61 -9.34 0.18 -15.75
N GLY A 62 -10.44 0.82 -15.34
CA GLY A 62 -10.77 2.20 -15.66
C GLY A 62 -10.71 3.11 -14.44
N ALA A 63 -11.32 4.28 -14.56
CA ALA A 63 -11.36 5.32 -13.53
C ALA A 63 -11.88 4.83 -12.16
N GLU A 64 -12.94 4.02 -12.15
CA GLU A 64 -13.53 3.49 -10.92
C GLU A 64 -12.56 2.52 -10.23
N GLU A 65 -11.98 1.57 -10.97
CA GLU A 65 -11.02 0.62 -10.42
C GLU A 65 -9.74 1.31 -9.94
N LEU A 66 -9.26 2.36 -10.63
CA LEU A 66 -8.11 3.14 -10.17
C LEU A 66 -8.40 3.88 -8.85
N ALA A 67 -9.61 4.40 -8.66
CA ALA A 67 -10.05 4.97 -7.38
C ALA A 67 -10.03 3.92 -6.27
N GLU A 68 -10.54 2.71 -6.55
CA GLU A 68 -10.55 1.58 -5.61
C GLU A 68 -9.13 1.12 -5.26
N ILE A 69 -8.22 1.05 -6.25
CA ILE A 69 -6.81 0.70 -6.05
C ILE A 69 -6.12 1.76 -5.18
N SER A 70 -6.28 3.03 -5.53
CA SER A 70 -5.75 4.19 -4.79
C SER A 70 -6.20 4.14 -3.32
N TYR A 71 -7.51 4.00 -3.08
CA TYR A 71 -8.08 3.89 -1.74
C TYR A 71 -7.57 2.67 -0.97
N THR A 72 -7.53 1.49 -1.61
CA THR A 72 -7.04 0.25 -1.00
C THR A 72 -5.58 0.36 -0.57
N MET A 73 -4.77 1.06 -1.35
CA MET A 73 -3.35 1.20 -1.09
C MET A 73 -3.06 2.17 0.06
N MET A 74 -3.88 3.22 0.22
CA MET A 74 -3.70 4.19 1.29
C MET A 74 -4.40 3.80 2.61
N ASP A 75 -5.59 3.20 2.60
CA ASP A 75 -6.33 2.83 3.84
C ASP A 75 -6.32 1.32 4.13
N GLY A 76 -6.08 0.50 3.12
CA GLY A 76 -6.17 -0.95 3.22
C GLY A 76 -4.86 -1.66 3.56
N ARG A 77 -3.76 -0.93 3.79
CA ARG A 77 -2.42 -1.50 3.99
C ARG A 77 -1.65 -0.75 5.07
N HIS A 78 -0.74 -1.45 5.75
CA HIS A 78 0.22 -0.80 6.63
C HIS A 78 1.25 -0.01 5.83
N HIS A 79 1.59 1.18 6.33
CA HIS A 79 2.64 2.02 5.79
C HIS A 79 3.96 1.82 6.53
N PHE A 80 4.99 1.46 5.79
CA PHE A 80 6.35 1.18 6.28
C PHE A 80 7.33 2.27 5.85
N ASP A 81 8.61 2.08 6.18
CA ASP A 81 9.65 3.11 6.07
C ASP A 81 10.16 3.31 4.66
N HIS A 82 10.22 2.27 3.83
CA HIS A 82 10.52 2.44 2.40
C HIS A 82 9.20 2.71 1.68
N ARG A 83 9.08 3.91 1.12
CA ARG A 83 7.84 4.42 0.51
C ARG A 83 8.06 4.80 -0.94
N PHE A 84 7.04 4.54 -1.72
CA PHE A 84 6.92 4.87 -3.14
C PHE A 84 5.53 5.46 -3.33
N ALA A 85 5.43 6.57 -4.04
CA ALA A 85 4.15 7.13 -4.43
C ALA A 85 4.21 7.61 -5.87
N MET A 86 3.10 7.48 -6.58
CA MET A 86 2.96 8.02 -7.93
C MET A 86 1.58 8.63 -8.13
N VAL A 87 1.53 9.67 -8.97
CA VAL A 87 0.29 10.34 -9.35
C VAL A 87 0.03 10.08 -10.83
N ILE A 88 -1.07 9.40 -11.11
CA ILE A 88 -1.37 8.84 -12.43
C ILE A 88 -2.70 9.38 -12.95
N LYS A 89 -2.84 9.57 -14.26
CA LYS A 89 -4.13 9.92 -14.88
C LYS A 89 -4.99 8.69 -15.21
N ASP A 90 -4.35 7.63 -15.69
CA ASP A 90 -4.99 6.44 -16.23
C ASP A 90 -4.08 5.20 -16.05
N ARG A 91 -4.57 4.04 -16.49
CA ARG A 91 -3.86 2.76 -16.35
C ARG A 91 -2.57 2.73 -17.16
N GLU A 92 -2.60 3.29 -18.37
CA GLU A 92 -1.46 3.36 -19.29
C GLU A 92 -0.33 4.20 -18.69
N ASP A 93 -0.66 5.35 -18.11
CA ASP A 93 0.26 6.21 -17.35
C ASP A 93 0.85 5.46 -16.14
N ALA A 94 0.03 4.73 -15.40
CA ALA A 94 0.49 3.91 -14.27
C ALA A 94 1.51 2.85 -14.70
N VAL A 95 1.22 2.11 -15.78
CA VAL A 95 2.15 1.11 -16.32
C VAL A 95 3.43 1.76 -16.82
N HIS A 96 3.33 2.92 -17.48
CA HIS A 96 4.50 3.67 -17.94
C HIS A 96 5.40 4.06 -16.76
N VAL A 97 4.85 4.71 -15.74
CA VAL A 97 5.61 5.12 -14.54
C VAL A 97 6.24 3.93 -13.84
N LEU A 98 5.50 2.84 -13.64
CA LEU A 98 6.02 1.67 -12.93
C LEU A 98 7.15 0.95 -13.69
N ARG A 99 7.09 0.90 -15.02
CA ARG A 99 8.15 0.28 -15.84
C ARG A 99 9.46 1.05 -15.81
N HIS A 100 9.37 2.39 -15.79
CA HIS A 100 10.55 3.26 -15.83
C HIS A 100 10.98 3.67 -14.40
N ALA A 101 10.37 3.09 -13.36
CA ALA A 101 10.68 3.43 -11.97
C ALA A 101 12.12 3.07 -11.55
N ASP A 102 12.71 2.04 -12.16
CA ASP A 102 14.10 1.59 -11.91
C ASP A 102 15.12 2.29 -12.83
N GLU A 103 14.64 3.11 -13.77
CA GLU A 103 15.52 3.87 -14.63
C GLU A 103 16.05 5.10 -13.88
N ASN A 104 17.26 5.57 -14.23
CA ASN A 104 17.81 6.82 -13.69
C ASN A 104 17.06 8.07 -14.22
N GLU A 105 15.89 7.89 -14.82
CA GLU A 105 15.03 8.94 -15.32
C GLU A 105 14.21 9.54 -14.17
N LYS A 106 14.29 10.86 -14.03
CA LYS A 106 13.47 11.58 -13.05
C LYS A 106 12.06 11.78 -13.61
N LEU A 107 11.18 10.83 -13.34
CA LEU A 107 9.77 10.97 -13.65
C LEU A 107 9.12 11.99 -12.69
N PRO A 108 8.47 13.06 -13.20
CA PRO A 108 7.97 14.17 -12.38
C PRO A 108 6.78 13.79 -11.48
N ASN A 109 6.12 12.68 -11.79
CA ASN A 109 4.97 12.15 -11.06
C ASN A 109 5.30 10.92 -10.21
N LEU A 110 6.59 10.64 -10.00
CA LEU A 110 7.10 9.55 -9.17
C LEU A 110 7.88 10.10 -7.97
N PHE A 111 7.57 9.57 -6.79
CA PHE A 111 8.15 9.98 -5.53
C PHE A 111 8.62 8.74 -4.77
N THR A 112 9.83 8.79 -4.22
CA THR A 112 10.38 7.71 -3.39
C THR A 112 11.02 8.27 -2.14
N GLY A 113 10.97 7.52 -1.05
CA GLY A 113 11.60 7.92 0.21
C GLY A 113 11.88 6.74 1.11
N SER A 114 12.83 6.94 2.03
CA SER A 114 13.14 6.01 3.11
C SER A 114 13.17 6.78 4.41
N LEU A 115 12.32 6.40 5.36
CA LEU A 115 12.27 7.06 6.66
C LEU A 115 13.48 6.65 7.52
N PRO A 116 14.09 7.59 8.27
CA PRO A 116 15.01 7.25 9.34
C PRO A 116 14.33 6.44 10.44
N LYS A 117 15.10 5.59 11.15
CA LYS A 117 14.57 4.71 12.22
C LYS A 117 13.89 5.46 13.37
N ASP A 118 14.27 6.70 13.61
CA ASP A 118 13.80 7.58 14.68
C ASP A 118 12.86 8.68 14.16
N PHE A 119 12.31 8.52 12.95
CA PHE A 119 11.37 9.47 12.38
C PHE A 119 10.20 9.76 13.33
N LYS A 120 9.97 11.04 13.60
CA LYS A 120 8.81 11.54 14.34
C LYS A 120 8.10 12.59 13.53
N ALA A 121 6.82 12.35 13.25
CA ALA A 121 5.98 13.32 12.57
C ALA A 121 5.86 14.59 13.42
N GLN A 122 6.20 15.73 12.82
CA GLN A 122 6.00 17.02 13.44
C GLN A 122 4.53 17.41 13.35
N SER A 123 3.92 17.77 14.48
CA SER A 123 2.47 18.07 14.55
C SER A 123 2.05 19.23 13.64
N ALA A 124 2.88 20.25 13.49
CA ALA A 124 2.61 21.37 12.57
C ALA A 124 2.52 20.91 11.11
N ILE A 125 3.42 20.03 10.69
CA ILE A 125 3.42 19.50 9.32
C ILE A 125 2.26 18.51 9.13
N SER A 126 1.93 17.69 10.13
CA SER A 126 0.75 16.83 10.06
C SER A 126 -0.55 17.63 9.85
N LYS A 127 -0.71 18.75 10.57
CA LYS A 127 -1.84 19.67 10.37
C LYS A 127 -1.85 20.27 8.97
N PHE A 128 -0.70 20.73 8.50
CA PHE A 128 -0.57 21.24 7.13
C PHE A 128 -0.95 20.18 6.07
N VAL A 129 -0.57 18.91 6.28
CA VAL A 129 -0.98 17.80 5.41
C VAL A 129 -2.50 17.58 5.46
N GLU A 130 -3.12 17.68 6.63
CA GLU A 130 -4.58 17.60 6.77
C GLU A 130 -5.28 18.74 6.00
N ASP A 131 -4.81 19.99 6.14
CA ASP A 131 -5.35 21.15 5.42
C ASP A 131 -5.18 21.00 3.90
N LEU A 132 -4.02 20.50 3.46
CA LEU A 132 -3.72 20.24 2.04
C LEU A 132 -4.65 19.15 1.45
N ILE A 133 -5.06 18.16 2.25
CA ILE A 133 -6.03 17.14 1.80
C ILE A 133 -7.39 17.78 1.52
N GLU A 134 -7.86 18.67 2.40
CA GLU A 134 -9.14 19.37 2.20
C GLU A 134 -9.08 20.32 0.99
N GLU A 135 -7.96 21.03 0.80
CA GLU A 135 -7.74 21.85 -0.39
C GLU A 135 -7.72 21.00 -1.67
N CYS A 136 -6.99 19.88 -1.66
CA CYS A 136 -6.95 18.92 -2.76
C CYS A 136 -8.37 18.45 -3.13
N ARG A 137 -9.22 18.19 -2.14
CA ARG A 137 -10.61 17.78 -2.38
C ARG A 137 -11.43 18.91 -3.01
N ALA A 138 -11.31 20.14 -2.50
CA ALA A 138 -12.03 21.30 -3.04
C ALA A 138 -11.65 21.59 -4.50
N GLU A 139 -10.40 21.33 -4.88
CA GLU A 139 -9.86 21.60 -6.22
C GLU A 139 -10.01 20.43 -7.21
N GLN A 140 -10.79 19.37 -6.90
CA GLN A 140 -11.08 18.26 -7.84
C GLN A 140 -11.65 18.74 -9.19
N GLY A 141 -12.26 19.91 -9.24
CA GLY A 141 -12.74 20.55 -10.48
C GLY A 141 -11.66 21.21 -11.34
N ASN A 142 -10.45 21.39 -10.81
CA ASN A 142 -9.31 22.03 -11.47
C ASN A 142 -8.15 21.03 -11.60
N PRO A 143 -8.02 20.33 -12.74
CA PRO A 143 -7.04 19.26 -12.91
C PRO A 143 -5.59 19.65 -12.60
N THR A 144 -5.19 20.90 -12.92
CA THR A 144 -3.82 21.38 -12.69
C THR A 144 -3.52 21.50 -11.20
N LYS A 145 -4.36 22.25 -10.46
CA LYS A 145 -4.19 22.42 -9.02
C LYS A 145 -4.37 21.10 -8.27
N TYR A 146 -5.35 20.29 -8.68
CA TYR A 146 -5.56 18.97 -8.10
C TYR A 146 -4.31 18.09 -8.20
N ARG A 147 -3.67 18.07 -9.38
CA ARG A 147 -2.42 17.33 -9.60
C ARG A 147 -1.29 17.86 -8.72
N GLU A 148 -1.11 19.17 -8.63
CA GLU A 148 -0.08 19.79 -7.80
C GLU A 148 -0.26 19.45 -6.32
N ASN A 149 -1.50 19.48 -5.83
CA ASN A 149 -1.82 19.08 -4.46
C ASN A 149 -1.54 17.59 -4.23
N LEU A 150 -1.89 16.72 -5.19
CA LEU A 150 -1.54 15.29 -5.11
C LEU A 150 -0.02 15.06 -5.13
N PHE A 151 0.75 15.83 -5.88
CA PHE A 151 2.22 15.75 -5.89
C PHE A 151 2.79 16.10 -4.52
N ALA A 152 2.31 17.19 -3.92
CA ALA A 152 2.72 17.57 -2.57
C ALA A 152 2.33 16.49 -1.53
N LEU A 153 1.13 15.92 -1.62
CA LEU A 153 0.71 14.81 -0.75
C LEU A 153 1.57 13.55 -0.97
N ALA A 154 1.93 13.22 -2.20
CA ALA A 154 2.84 12.11 -2.52
C ALA A 154 4.23 12.31 -1.89
N GLU A 155 4.74 13.54 -1.94
CA GLU A 155 6.02 13.90 -1.33
C GLU A 155 5.98 13.85 0.21
N PHE A 156 4.93 14.37 0.84
CA PHE A 156 4.76 14.22 2.30
C PHE A 156 4.61 12.76 2.71
N TYR A 157 3.88 11.97 1.91
CA TYR A 157 3.77 10.54 2.14
C TYR A 157 5.13 9.86 2.14
N THR A 158 5.98 10.09 1.13
CA THR A 158 7.31 9.45 1.07
C THR A 158 8.26 9.91 2.15
N ARG A 159 8.02 11.10 2.73
CA ARG A 159 8.73 11.63 3.92
C ARG A 159 8.20 11.11 5.25
N GLY A 160 7.14 10.31 5.27
CA GLY A 160 6.68 9.61 6.46
C GLY A 160 5.33 10.07 7.02
N TYR A 161 4.76 11.15 6.48
CA TYR A 161 3.47 11.64 6.93
C TYR A 161 2.33 10.71 6.48
N THR A 162 1.28 10.67 7.29
CA THR A 162 0.10 9.83 7.03
C THR A 162 -0.92 10.63 6.24
N LEU A 163 -1.48 10.03 5.20
CA LEU A 163 -2.56 10.63 4.43
C LEU A 163 -3.90 10.11 4.95
N SER A 164 -4.76 11.00 5.44
CA SER A 164 -6.12 10.63 5.85
C SER A 164 -6.97 10.31 4.63
N CYS A 165 -7.18 9.03 4.37
CA CYS A 165 -8.01 8.57 3.25
C CYS A 165 -9.46 8.98 3.40
N LYS A 166 -9.96 8.99 4.64
CA LYS A 166 -11.32 9.44 4.93
C LYS A 166 -11.53 10.89 4.51
N SER A 167 -10.54 11.75 4.67
CA SER A 167 -10.62 13.15 4.26
C SER A 167 -10.52 13.30 2.73
N LEU A 168 -9.62 12.55 2.08
CA LEU A 168 -9.41 12.64 0.64
C LEU A 168 -10.60 12.13 -0.19
N PHE A 169 -11.24 11.05 0.26
CA PHE A 169 -12.38 10.42 -0.44
C PHE A 169 -13.74 10.82 0.15
N ALA A 170 -13.78 11.31 1.40
CA ALA A 170 -14.98 11.75 2.10
C ALA A 170 -16.16 10.77 1.98
N ASP A 171 -17.28 11.22 1.40
CA ASP A 171 -18.48 10.40 1.21
C ASP A 171 -18.36 9.40 0.04
N MET A 172 -17.35 9.57 -0.83
CA MET A 172 -17.03 8.70 -1.95
C MET A 172 -16.03 7.62 -1.56
N ILE A 173 -16.36 6.81 -0.55
CA ILE A 173 -15.51 5.70 -0.10
C ILE A 173 -15.56 4.57 -1.15
N PRO A 174 -14.47 4.32 -1.92
CA PRO A 174 -14.43 3.24 -2.88
C PRO A 174 -14.38 1.88 -2.18
N ASN A 175 -14.68 0.79 -2.90
CA ASN A 175 -14.51 -0.55 -2.34
C ASN A 175 -13.02 -0.88 -2.20
N LYS A 176 -12.69 -1.67 -1.18
CA LYS A 176 -11.36 -2.28 -1.10
C LYS A 176 -11.28 -3.44 -2.09
N VAL A 177 -10.22 -3.46 -2.90
CA VAL A 177 -10.00 -4.48 -3.94
C VAL A 177 -8.89 -5.45 -3.55
N ASN A 178 -8.97 -6.66 -4.12
CA ASN A 178 -7.92 -7.67 -3.98
C ASN A 178 -6.70 -7.26 -4.80
N LEU A 179 -5.63 -6.89 -4.11
CA LEU A 179 -4.34 -6.53 -4.68
C LEU A 179 -3.25 -7.44 -4.12
N PRO A 180 -2.10 -7.58 -4.80
CA PRO A 180 -1.00 -8.42 -4.33
C PRO A 180 -0.70 -8.19 -2.85
N HIS A 181 -0.58 -9.30 -2.12
CA HIS A 181 -0.27 -9.29 -0.69
C HIS A 181 1.20 -8.92 -0.45
N TYR A 182 1.56 -8.65 0.80
CA TYR A 182 2.93 -8.32 1.16
C TYR A 182 3.91 -9.44 0.76
N PRO A 183 4.97 -9.15 -0.01
CA PRO A 183 5.94 -10.14 -0.43
C PRO A 183 6.92 -10.43 0.72
N PHE A 184 6.62 -11.44 1.53
CA PHE A 184 7.51 -11.87 2.60
C PHE A 184 8.85 -12.39 2.06
N ALA A 185 9.93 -12.08 2.78
CA ALA A 185 11.25 -12.59 2.48
C ALA A 185 11.25 -14.13 2.61
N LYS A 186 11.82 -14.82 1.62
CA LYS A 186 11.90 -16.28 1.59
C LYS A 186 13.17 -16.76 2.29
N GLU A 187 13.24 -16.53 3.59
CA GLU A 187 14.36 -16.96 4.43
C GLU A 187 14.13 -18.38 4.96
N LYS A 188 15.18 -19.21 4.92
CA LYS A 188 15.10 -20.60 5.37
C LYS A 188 15.48 -20.66 6.85
N TYR A 189 14.49 -20.85 7.71
CA TYR A 189 14.68 -21.12 9.13
C TYR A 189 14.52 -22.63 9.36
N TRP A 190 15.58 -23.28 9.83
CA TRP A 190 15.57 -24.71 10.15
C TRP A 190 16.22 -24.93 11.52
N VAL A 191 15.85 -26.01 12.20
CA VAL A 191 16.53 -26.42 13.43
C VAL A 191 18.02 -26.62 13.11
N PRO A 192 18.95 -26.03 13.87
CA PRO A 192 20.37 -26.28 13.68
C PRO A 192 20.64 -27.79 13.77
N SER A 193 21.47 -28.31 12.86
CA SER A 193 21.77 -29.75 12.74
C SER A 193 22.36 -30.37 14.00
N GLU A 194 22.84 -29.55 14.94
CA GLU A 194 23.35 -29.99 16.23
C GLU A 194 22.85 -29.06 17.34
N ILE A 195 21.95 -29.57 18.18
CA ILE A 195 21.76 -29.02 19.51
C ILE A 195 22.98 -29.49 20.31
N LYS A 196 24.01 -28.67 20.47
CA LYS A 196 25.04 -28.91 21.49
C LYS A 196 24.32 -28.91 22.85
N GLN A 197 23.94 -30.09 23.33
CA GLN A 197 23.51 -30.28 24.70
C GLN A 197 24.68 -29.86 25.59
N SER A 198 24.56 -28.73 26.28
CA SER A 198 25.31 -28.53 27.52
C SER A 198 24.72 -29.50 28.55
N ILE A 199 25.17 -30.75 28.53
CA ILE A 199 24.89 -31.67 29.63
C ILE A 199 25.64 -31.10 30.83
N GLY A 200 24.89 -30.58 31.80
CA GLY A 200 25.41 -30.27 33.11
C GLY A 200 26.05 -31.53 33.70
N LYS A 201 27.36 -31.48 33.97
CA LYS A 201 28.00 -32.44 34.87
C LYS A 201 27.71 -31.99 36.29
N ASN A 202 26.66 -32.55 36.89
CA ASN A 202 26.64 -32.78 38.33
C ASN A 202 27.78 -33.76 38.65
N PHE A 203 28.74 -33.33 39.45
CA PHE A 203 29.48 -34.22 40.35
C PHE A 203 29.15 -33.76 41.76
N ILE A 204 28.27 -34.51 42.43
CA ILE A 204 28.20 -34.60 43.89
C ILE A 204 28.76 -35.96 44.26
N GLN A 205 29.56 -35.97 45.34
CA GLN A 205 30.00 -37.04 46.26
C GLN A 205 31.52 -36.95 46.47
N ASP A 206 32.09 -36.94 47.68
CA ASP A 206 31.57 -37.10 49.03
C ASP A 206 32.59 -36.50 50.01
N SER A 207 32.09 -36.13 51.19
CA SER A 207 32.84 -35.68 52.37
C SER A 207 33.85 -36.71 52.87
N PHE A 208 35.04 -36.26 53.27
CA PHE A 208 35.73 -36.64 54.51
C PHE A 208 36.61 -35.48 54.97
#